data_AF-A0A834CKF5-F1
#
_entry.id   AF-A0A834CKF5-F1
#
_cell.length_a   1.000
_cell.length_b   1.000
_cell.length_c   1.000
_cell.angle_alpha   90.00
_cell.angle_beta   90.00
_cell.angle_gamma   90.00
#
_symmetry.space_group_name_H-M   'P 1'
#
loop_
_entity.id
_entity.type
_entity.pdbx_description
1 polymer ?
#
loop_
_entity_poly.entity_id
_entity_poly.type
_entity_poly.pdbx_seq_one_letter_code
_entity_poly.pdbx_strand_id
1 'polypeptide(L)'
;MGSLSSDAFGQLQHRVMERFCQNTSSRRSPPLKQCNVEKKEVELILVKDQNGVQYTSSTIIPTPARCAAPRGTSSDIDRETWGKKIDFLLSVIGFAVDLANVWRFPYLCYKNGGGAFLIPYILFLVIAGMPLFYMELALGQYNREGAATVWKICPVFKGVGYTVIVIALYVGFYYNVIIAWSLYYLYSSMTAELPWLKCDNKWNSENCTNPNNINGTVIGDNTSYAKYKFTPAAEYYERGVLHLHESKGIHDLGLPRWELTLCLVVVVFILYFSLWKGVKSSGEGWFLSKLVVYITATMPYVVLFVLLIRGITLPGALDGIKAYLHIDFARLNNLQVWIDAATQIFYSLGAGFGVLIAFASYNKFDNNCYRDAILTSTVNCITSFVSGFAIFSVLGYMAQKHQVDIDKVATDGEL
;
A
#
# COMPACT_ATOMS: atom_id res chain seq x y z
N MET A 1 -36.11 -2.85 -16.58
CA MET A 1 -35.78 -1.92 -15.42
C MET A 1 -34.41 -2.26 -14.83
N GLY A 2 -33.43 -2.39 -15.70
CA GLY A 2 -32.03 -2.57 -15.24
C GLY A 2 -31.05 -2.31 -16.38
N SER A 3 -31.21 -1.29 -17.13
CA SER A 3 -30.12 -0.88 -18.06
C SER A 3 -29.96 0.64 -18.04
N LEU A 4 -30.27 1.30 -16.83
CA LEU A 4 -30.11 2.77 -16.84
C LEU A 4 -29.20 3.19 -15.68
N SER A 5 -28.27 2.19 -15.03
CA SER A 5 -27.48 2.66 -13.86
C SER A 5 -25.98 2.49 -14.14
N SER A 6 -25.51 1.77 -15.20
CA SER A 6 -24.08 1.66 -15.54
C SER A 6 -23.71 2.63 -16.68
N ASP A 7 -24.79 3.16 -17.40
CA ASP A 7 -24.59 4.18 -18.44
C ASP A 7 -24.66 5.60 -17.84
N ALA A 8 -25.19 5.66 -16.54
CA ALA A 8 -25.35 6.97 -15.87
C ALA A 8 -24.11 7.28 -15.01
N PHE A 9 -23.34 6.22 -14.60
CA PHE A 9 -22.08 6.40 -13.84
C PHE A 9 -20.90 6.59 -14.80
N GLY A 10 -20.93 5.93 -16.00
CA GLY A 10 -19.95 6.16 -17.10
C GLY A 10 -20.17 7.49 -17.81
N GLN A 11 -21.42 7.99 -17.80
CA GLN A 11 -21.78 9.30 -18.43
C GLN A 11 -21.55 10.45 -17.45
N LEU A 12 -21.54 10.12 -16.14
CA LEU A 12 -21.26 11.12 -15.09
C LEU A 12 -19.73 11.26 -14.89
N GLN A 13 -18.93 10.19 -15.13
CA GLN A 13 -17.46 10.25 -15.08
C GLN A 13 -16.90 10.88 -16.35
N HIS A 14 -17.57 10.65 -17.53
CA HIS A 14 -17.22 11.29 -18.80
C HIS A 14 -17.65 12.75 -18.84
N ARG A 15 -18.77 13.11 -18.15
CA ARG A 15 -19.31 14.50 -18.11
C ARG A 15 -18.54 15.33 -17.07
N VAL A 16 -17.95 14.67 -16.05
CA VAL A 16 -17.09 15.34 -15.05
C VAL A 16 -15.68 15.52 -15.64
N MET A 17 -15.26 14.61 -16.51
CA MET A 17 -13.96 14.73 -17.18
C MET A 17 -14.04 15.73 -18.34
N GLU A 18 -15.17 15.84 -19.10
CA GLU A 18 -15.41 16.83 -20.17
C GLU A 18 -15.60 18.25 -19.60
N ARG A 19 -16.20 18.33 -18.38
CA ARG A 19 -16.32 19.64 -17.69
C ARG A 19 -14.98 20.04 -17.05
N PHE A 20 -14.07 19.07 -16.74
CA PHE A 20 -12.66 19.20 -16.32
C PHE A 20 -11.79 19.70 -17.49
N CYS A 21 -12.11 19.35 -18.84
CA CYS A 21 -11.33 19.81 -20.01
C CYS A 21 -11.87 21.16 -20.51
N GLN A 22 -13.20 21.49 -20.24
CA GLN A 22 -13.81 22.75 -20.73
C GLN A 22 -13.55 23.88 -19.72
N ASN A 23 -13.24 23.59 -18.44
CA ASN A 23 -12.89 24.61 -17.43
C ASN A 23 -11.39 24.87 -17.42
N THR A 24 -10.52 24.03 -18.14
CA THR A 24 -9.06 24.14 -18.38
C THR A 24 -8.80 24.92 -19.67
N SER A 25 -9.82 25.16 -20.69
CA SER A 25 -9.58 25.98 -21.90
C SER A 25 -10.02 27.43 -21.67
N SER A 26 -10.56 27.80 -20.44
CA SER A 26 -10.97 29.20 -20.21
C SER A 26 -9.98 29.88 -19.26
N ARG A 27 -8.67 29.39 -19.11
CA ARG A 27 -7.70 30.21 -18.34
C ARG A 27 -6.72 30.87 -19.31
N ARG A 28 -7.10 32.03 -20.06
CA ARG A 28 -6.37 33.15 -20.70
C ARG A 28 -5.03 33.41 -20.02
N SER A 29 -3.87 32.98 -20.73
CA SER A 29 -2.50 33.51 -20.57
C SER A 29 -2.49 34.94 -20.01
N PRO A 30 -1.69 35.25 -18.91
CA PRO A 30 -1.71 36.62 -18.36
C PRO A 30 -1.08 37.63 -19.33
N PRO A 31 -1.65 39.07 -19.39
CA PRO A 31 -1.09 40.03 -20.36
C PRO A 31 0.29 40.54 -19.91
N LEU A 32 1.34 40.57 -20.86
CA LEU A 32 2.69 41.16 -20.81
C LEU A 32 2.63 42.65 -20.48
N LYS A 33 3.12 43.11 -19.27
CA LYS A 33 3.15 44.49 -18.74
C LYS A 33 4.41 45.21 -19.22
N GLN A 34 4.33 46.36 -20.03
CA GLN A 34 5.13 47.45 -20.59
C GLN A 34 5.96 48.15 -19.51
N CYS A 35 7.35 48.16 -19.63
CA CYS A 35 8.39 48.74 -18.75
C CYS A 35 8.72 50.16 -19.20
N ASN A 36 8.49 51.21 -18.29
CA ASN A 36 8.88 52.63 -18.35
C ASN A 36 10.33 52.82 -17.84
N VAL A 37 11.28 53.36 -18.73
CA VAL A 37 12.72 53.64 -18.58
C VAL A 37 12.89 55.03 -17.96
N GLU A 38 13.46 55.10 -16.66
CA GLU A 38 13.93 56.39 -16.12
C GLU A 38 15.45 56.53 -16.32
N LYS A 39 15.97 57.58 -17.07
CA LYS A 39 17.31 58.09 -17.46
C LYS A 39 17.97 58.83 -16.28
N LYS A 40 19.14 58.27 -15.80
CA LYS A 40 19.94 59.17 -14.93
C LYS A 40 21.27 59.51 -15.61
N GLU A 41 21.60 60.78 -15.81
CA GLU A 41 22.78 61.50 -16.33
C GLU A 41 23.88 61.55 -15.27
N VAL A 42 25.09 61.01 -15.65
CA VAL A 42 26.26 61.14 -14.75
C VAL A 42 27.31 62.01 -15.47
N GLU A 43 27.79 63.13 -14.87
CA GLU A 43 28.83 64.15 -15.08
C GLU A 43 30.22 63.58 -14.74
N LEU A 44 31.13 63.54 -15.75
CA LEU A 44 32.53 63.07 -15.69
C LEU A 44 33.47 64.26 -15.56
N ILE A 45 34.26 64.31 -14.45
CA ILE A 45 35.40 65.25 -14.28
C ILE A 45 36.70 64.53 -14.66
N LEU A 46 37.38 64.99 -15.76
CA LEU A 46 38.67 64.54 -16.32
C LEU A 46 39.81 65.38 -15.71
N VAL A 47 40.73 64.66 -14.90
CA VAL A 47 42.06 65.24 -14.56
C VAL A 47 43.11 64.67 -15.52
N LYS A 48 43.72 65.56 -16.42
CA LYS A 48 44.83 65.43 -17.39
C LYS A 48 46.18 65.59 -16.67
N ASP A 49 47.03 64.48 -16.63
CA ASP A 49 48.49 64.74 -16.63
C ASP A 49 49.17 63.86 -17.68
N GLN A 50 49.94 64.45 -18.68
CA GLN A 50 51.06 64.74 -19.59
C GLN A 50 52.04 63.56 -19.66
N ASN A 51 51.92 62.72 -20.71
CA ASN A 51 52.98 62.32 -21.65
C ASN A 51 53.00 60.80 -21.79
N GLY A 52 52.27 60.18 -22.88
CA GLY A 52 52.83 59.30 -23.95
C GLY A 52 52.16 57.93 -23.92
N VAL A 53 51.14 57.69 -24.63
CA VAL A 53 50.53 56.57 -25.37
C VAL A 53 51.32 55.27 -25.11
N GLN A 54 50.70 54.24 -24.22
CA GLN A 54 50.76 52.77 -24.42
C GLN A 54 49.37 52.17 -24.18
N TYR A 55 48.67 51.71 -25.25
CA TYR A 55 47.61 50.72 -25.51
C TYR A 55 47.94 49.39 -24.86
N THR A 56 47.19 48.97 -23.71
CA THR A 56 46.94 47.51 -23.51
C THR A 56 45.45 47.28 -23.26
N SER A 57 44.70 46.79 -24.28
CA SER A 57 43.60 45.83 -24.49
C SER A 57 43.44 44.87 -23.29
N SER A 58 42.30 44.94 -22.55
CA SER A 58 41.46 43.74 -22.31
C SER A 58 40.06 44.18 -21.87
N THR A 59 39.11 44.02 -22.83
CA THR A 59 37.68 43.72 -22.97
C THR A 59 37.19 42.76 -21.88
N ILE A 60 36.44 43.34 -20.81
CA ILE A 60 35.42 42.48 -20.16
C ILE A 60 34.03 43.10 -20.40
N ILE A 61 33.36 42.53 -21.48
CA ILE A 61 31.91 42.62 -21.78
C ILE A 61 31.11 42.11 -20.56
N PRO A 62 30.49 43.01 -19.65
CA PRO A 62 29.56 42.48 -18.63
C PRO A 62 28.14 42.31 -19.20
N THR A 63 27.61 40.97 -19.25
CA THR A 63 26.29 40.33 -19.18
C THR A 63 25.30 41.17 -18.39
N PRO A 64 24.09 41.60 -18.96
CA PRO A 64 23.11 42.42 -18.23
C PRO A 64 22.39 41.61 -17.13
N ALA A 65 22.71 41.89 -15.82
CA ALA A 65 22.09 41.95 -14.48
C ALA A 65 20.56 42.00 -14.59
N ARG A 66 19.83 40.83 -14.51
CA ARG A 66 18.46 40.47 -14.04
C ARG A 66 18.05 41.31 -12.82
N CYS A 67 17.32 42.46 -12.93
CA CYS A 67 16.35 43.29 -12.20
C CYS A 67 15.58 42.47 -11.16
N ALA A 68 16.09 42.22 -9.94
CA ALA A 68 15.51 41.91 -8.61
C ALA A 68 14.49 42.98 -8.20
N ALA A 69 13.15 42.71 -8.41
CA ALA A 69 11.93 43.26 -7.81
C ALA A 69 12.00 43.20 -6.26
N PRO A 70 11.51 44.29 -5.46
CA PRO A 70 11.34 44.41 -4.00
C PRO A 70 10.39 43.34 -3.45
N ARG A 71 10.94 42.21 -2.84
CA ARG A 71 10.47 41.20 -1.88
C ARG A 71 9.30 41.72 -1.03
N GLY A 72 8.10 41.90 -1.61
CA GLY A 72 6.79 41.70 -0.98
C GLY A 72 6.58 40.25 -0.53
N THR A 73 7.11 39.72 0.62
CA THR A 73 6.79 38.58 1.51
C THR A 73 5.36 38.07 1.28
N SER A 74 4.97 37.56 0.14
CA SER A 74 4.06 36.39 0.23
C SER A 74 4.82 35.11 -0.09
N SER A 75 5.82 34.67 0.68
CA SER A 75 6.34 33.29 0.67
C SER A 75 5.25 32.28 0.28
N ASP A 76 4.62 32.27 -0.87
CA ASP A 76 3.94 31.00 -1.25
C ASP A 76 4.77 29.78 -0.84
N ILE A 77 4.88 29.44 0.45
CA ILE A 77 5.58 28.22 0.91
C ILE A 77 5.34 27.08 -0.08
N ASP A 78 6.03 26.96 -1.13
CA ASP A 78 6.02 25.81 -2.05
C ASP A 78 6.13 24.49 -1.26
N ARG A 79 5.00 23.63 -1.36
CA ARG A 79 4.97 22.28 -0.74
C ARG A 79 6.31 21.56 -0.96
N GLU A 80 6.68 20.91 0.01
CA GLU A 80 7.92 20.09 -0.07
C GLU A 80 7.79 18.98 -1.12
N THR A 81 9.06 18.54 -1.64
CA THR A 81 9.01 17.51 -2.70
C THR A 81 9.85 16.30 -2.28
N TRP A 82 9.49 15.19 -2.95
CA TRP A 82 10.29 13.98 -2.68
C TRP A 82 11.74 14.21 -3.13
N GLY A 83 12.66 13.66 -2.29
CA GLY A 83 14.11 13.81 -2.65
C GLY A 83 14.44 13.11 -3.96
N LYS A 84 14.02 11.80 -4.04
CA LYS A 84 14.26 11.00 -5.26
C LYS A 84 12.97 10.31 -5.70
N LYS A 85 12.95 10.06 -6.99
CA LYS A 85 11.74 9.40 -7.55
C LYS A 85 11.54 8.00 -6.94
N ILE A 86 12.57 7.36 -6.69
CA ILE A 86 12.46 5.99 -6.16
C ILE A 86 11.86 6.00 -4.74
N ASP A 87 12.11 7.08 -4.02
CA ASP A 87 11.49 7.19 -2.67
C ASP A 87 9.96 7.25 -2.78
N PHE A 88 9.54 7.96 -3.75
CA PHE A 88 8.08 7.99 -3.97
C PHE A 88 7.57 6.63 -4.46
N LEU A 89 8.28 6.06 -5.41
CA LEU A 89 7.78 4.80 -5.98
C LEU A 89 7.75 3.70 -4.92
N LEU A 90 8.79 3.61 -4.14
CA LEU A 90 8.81 2.55 -3.10
C LEU A 90 7.75 2.81 -2.03
N SER A 91 7.47 4.05 -1.75
CA SER A 91 6.40 4.35 -0.76
C SER A 91 5.03 3.93 -1.29
N VAL A 92 4.78 4.23 -2.60
CA VAL A 92 3.44 3.87 -3.13
C VAL A 92 3.36 2.34 -3.26
N ILE A 93 4.53 1.70 -3.63
CA ILE A 93 4.51 0.23 -3.72
C ILE A 93 4.33 -0.35 -2.32
N GLY A 94 5.06 0.20 -1.35
CA GLY A 94 4.89 -0.24 0.06
C GLY A 94 3.45 -0.11 0.55
N PHE A 95 2.83 0.93 0.13
CA PHE A 95 1.41 1.10 0.50
C PHE A 95 0.52 0.09 -0.22
N ALA A 96 0.78 -0.17 -1.51
CA ALA A 96 -0.13 -1.03 -2.31
C ALA A 96 0.06 -2.50 -1.93
N VAL A 97 1.33 -2.85 -1.47
CA VAL A 97 1.56 -4.27 -1.15
C VAL A 97 1.40 -4.44 0.36
N ASP A 98 0.40 -5.32 0.69
CA ASP A 98 0.12 -5.52 2.13
C ASP A 98 -0.26 -6.99 2.37
N LEU A 99 -0.66 -7.29 3.64
CA LEU A 99 -0.97 -8.68 4.03
C LEU A 99 -2.03 -9.29 3.12
N ALA A 100 -2.87 -8.45 2.58
CA ALA A 100 -3.96 -9.00 1.71
C ALA A 100 -3.37 -9.62 0.44
N ASN A 101 -2.20 -9.07 -0.03
CA ASN A 101 -1.59 -9.67 -1.24
C ASN A 101 -1.07 -11.10 -0.96
N VAL A 102 -0.75 -11.38 0.28
CA VAL A 102 -0.07 -12.66 0.60
C VAL A 102 -1.13 -13.71 0.98
N TRP A 103 -2.17 -13.36 1.65
CA TRP A 103 -3.05 -14.46 2.11
C TRP A 103 -4.41 -14.35 1.42
N ARG A 104 -4.96 -13.21 1.15
CA ARG A 104 -6.33 -13.09 0.64
C ARG A 104 -6.38 -13.43 -0.86
N PHE A 105 -5.42 -12.84 -1.64
CA PHE A 105 -5.51 -13.09 -3.10
C PHE A 105 -5.40 -14.59 -3.39
N PRO A 106 -4.38 -15.24 -2.89
CA PRO A 106 -4.26 -16.66 -3.22
C PRO A 106 -5.50 -17.46 -2.80
N TYR A 107 -6.01 -17.11 -1.65
CA TYR A 107 -7.24 -17.82 -1.22
C TYR A 107 -8.39 -17.57 -2.20
N LEU A 108 -8.60 -16.33 -2.60
CA LEU A 108 -9.73 -16.03 -3.53
C LEU A 108 -9.47 -16.69 -4.90
N CYS A 109 -8.16 -16.70 -5.25
CA CYS A 109 -7.86 -17.34 -6.54
C CYS A 109 -8.22 -18.83 -6.49
N TYR A 110 -7.90 -19.43 -5.41
CA TYR A 110 -8.22 -20.87 -5.27
C TYR A 110 -9.73 -21.09 -5.17
N LYS A 111 -10.43 -20.31 -4.43
CA LYS A 111 -11.87 -20.49 -4.19
C LYS A 111 -12.68 -20.18 -5.45
N ASN A 112 -12.18 -19.36 -6.33
CA ASN A 112 -13.05 -18.89 -7.43
C ASN A 112 -12.55 -19.45 -8.76
N GLY A 113 -12.04 -20.66 -8.66
CA GLY A 113 -11.80 -21.29 -9.98
C GLY A 113 -10.32 -21.30 -10.35
N GLY A 114 -9.44 -21.03 -9.29
CA GLY A 114 -7.97 -21.13 -9.48
C GLY A 114 -7.46 -20.15 -10.55
N GLY A 115 -6.87 -20.71 -11.58
CA GLY A 115 -6.24 -19.86 -12.63
C GLY A 115 -7.28 -19.11 -13.45
N ALA A 116 -8.52 -19.65 -13.56
CA ALA A 116 -9.56 -18.93 -14.34
C ALA A 116 -9.93 -17.60 -13.69
N PHE A 117 -9.72 -17.46 -12.41
CA PHE A 117 -10.03 -16.22 -11.67
C PHE A 117 -9.17 -15.05 -12.17
N LEU A 118 -8.03 -15.33 -12.79
CA LEU A 118 -7.12 -14.26 -13.26
C LEU A 118 -7.75 -13.46 -14.40
N ILE A 119 -8.72 -14.07 -15.07
CA ILE A 119 -9.37 -13.36 -16.19
C ILE A 119 -10.16 -12.16 -15.65
N PRO A 120 -11.16 -12.45 -14.78
CA PRO A 120 -11.90 -11.28 -14.27
C PRO A 120 -10.99 -10.36 -13.44
N TYR A 121 -9.99 -10.87 -12.81
CA TYR A 121 -9.07 -10.05 -12.00
C TYR A 121 -8.31 -9.07 -12.89
N ILE A 122 -7.69 -9.54 -13.97
CA ILE A 122 -6.94 -8.66 -14.89
C ILE A 122 -7.91 -7.71 -15.62
N LEU A 123 -9.02 -8.20 -15.94
CA LEU A 123 -10.01 -7.32 -16.59
C LEU A 123 -10.35 -6.12 -15.69
N PHE A 124 -10.69 -6.37 -14.42
CA PHE A 124 -11.08 -5.24 -13.55
C PHE A 124 -9.84 -4.39 -13.20
N LEU A 125 -8.69 -5.02 -13.25
CA LEU A 125 -7.47 -4.20 -13.06
C LEU A 125 -7.36 -3.15 -14.17
N VAL A 126 -7.61 -3.56 -15.42
CA VAL A 126 -7.36 -2.64 -16.55
C VAL A 126 -8.54 -1.67 -16.69
N ILE A 127 -9.75 -2.08 -16.38
CA ILE A 127 -10.92 -1.22 -16.70
C ILE A 127 -11.23 -0.30 -15.51
N ALA A 128 -10.87 -0.78 -14.33
CA ALA A 128 -11.31 0.05 -13.18
C ALA A 128 -10.11 0.32 -12.27
N GLY A 129 -9.38 -0.62 -11.89
CA GLY A 129 -8.30 -0.45 -10.90
C GLY A 129 -7.25 0.58 -11.34
N MET A 130 -6.67 0.39 -12.58
CA MET A 130 -5.58 1.26 -13.04
C MET A 130 -6.06 2.68 -13.31
N PRO A 131 -7.23 2.80 -13.93
CA PRO A 131 -7.71 4.18 -14.16
C PRO A 131 -7.95 4.91 -12.84
N LEU A 132 -8.55 4.22 -11.87
CA LEU A 132 -8.81 4.93 -10.58
C LEU A 132 -7.49 5.25 -9.87
N PHE A 133 -6.63 4.33 -9.93
CA PHE A 133 -5.32 4.57 -9.30
C PHE A 133 -4.61 5.76 -9.97
N TYR A 134 -4.58 5.75 -11.28
CA TYR A 134 -3.94 6.85 -12.02
C TYR A 134 -4.66 8.18 -11.76
N MET A 135 -5.93 8.15 -11.83
CA MET A 135 -6.69 9.39 -11.57
C MET A 135 -6.30 10.00 -10.23
N GLU A 136 -6.20 9.24 -9.17
CA GLU A 136 -5.87 9.80 -7.83
C GLU A 136 -4.43 10.33 -7.79
N LEU A 137 -3.56 9.57 -8.49
CA LEU A 137 -2.18 10.09 -8.50
C LEU A 137 -2.09 11.42 -9.27
N ALA A 138 -2.79 11.45 -10.41
CA ALA A 138 -2.79 12.70 -11.20
C ALA A 138 -3.45 13.85 -10.44
N LEU A 139 -4.55 13.50 -9.79
CA LEU A 139 -5.26 14.54 -9.03
C LEU A 139 -4.38 15.08 -7.90
N GLY A 140 -3.67 14.23 -7.25
CA GLY A 140 -2.79 14.66 -6.14
C GLY A 140 -1.58 15.46 -6.67
N GLN A 141 -1.02 14.97 -7.73
CA GLN A 141 0.21 15.63 -8.24
C GLN A 141 -0.13 16.98 -8.86
N TYR A 142 -1.28 17.08 -9.55
CA TYR A 142 -1.66 18.33 -10.24
C TYR A 142 -2.07 19.42 -9.24
N ASN A 143 -2.75 19.06 -8.14
CA ASN A 143 -3.31 20.09 -7.23
C ASN A 143 -2.37 20.34 -6.05
N ARG A 144 -1.45 19.45 -5.82
CA ARG A 144 -0.47 19.55 -4.72
C ARG A 144 -1.14 19.88 -3.39
N GLU A 145 -2.25 19.15 -3.16
CA GLU A 145 -2.96 19.32 -1.87
C GLU A 145 -3.25 17.93 -1.27
N GLY A 146 -3.63 17.94 -0.01
CA GLY A 146 -3.97 16.67 0.70
C GLY A 146 -5.35 16.14 0.29
N ALA A 147 -5.73 15.03 0.79
CA ALA A 147 -6.96 14.30 0.37
C ALA A 147 -8.21 15.10 0.72
N ALA A 148 -8.15 15.94 1.78
CA ALA A 148 -9.36 16.71 2.15
C ALA A 148 -9.43 18.02 1.35
N THR A 149 -8.30 18.57 1.13
CA THR A 149 -8.32 19.94 0.55
C THR A 149 -8.37 19.87 -0.98
N VAL A 150 -8.13 18.66 -1.57
CA VAL A 150 -8.11 18.54 -3.05
C VAL A 150 -9.50 18.77 -3.62
N TRP A 151 -10.54 18.72 -2.77
CA TRP A 151 -11.92 18.78 -3.30
C TRP A 151 -12.36 20.23 -3.44
N LYS A 152 -11.39 21.18 -3.33
CA LYS A 152 -11.74 22.56 -3.68
C LYS A 152 -12.15 22.68 -5.15
N ILE A 153 -11.83 21.56 -5.85
CA ILE A 153 -12.25 21.51 -7.27
C ILE A 153 -13.78 21.47 -7.37
N CYS A 154 -14.36 20.69 -6.41
CA CYS A 154 -15.83 20.67 -6.29
C CYS A 154 -16.22 20.71 -4.81
N PRO A 155 -16.59 21.90 -4.35
CA PRO A 155 -16.83 22.12 -2.92
C PRO A 155 -18.04 21.31 -2.42
N VAL A 156 -18.95 20.94 -3.37
CA VAL A 156 -20.11 20.13 -2.91
C VAL A 156 -19.62 18.77 -2.40
N PHE A 157 -18.45 18.35 -2.86
CA PHE A 157 -17.95 17.01 -2.46
C PHE A 157 -16.82 17.13 -1.45
N LYS A 158 -16.73 18.23 -0.77
CA LYS A 158 -15.66 18.39 0.24
C LYS A 158 -15.81 17.34 1.35
N GLY A 159 -17.03 16.87 1.57
CA GLY A 159 -17.28 15.81 2.59
C GLY A 159 -16.56 14.50 2.26
N VAL A 160 -16.36 14.25 1.01
CA VAL A 160 -15.66 13.00 0.62
C VAL A 160 -14.25 12.97 1.19
N GLY A 161 -13.56 14.11 1.15
CA GLY A 161 -12.20 14.15 1.72
C GLY A 161 -12.17 13.86 3.22
N TYR A 162 -13.12 14.46 3.97
CA TYR A 162 -13.15 14.22 5.42
C TYR A 162 -13.56 12.78 5.75
N THR A 163 -14.44 12.24 4.89
CA THR A 163 -14.84 10.83 5.13
C THR A 163 -13.64 9.90 4.94
N VAL A 164 -12.83 10.20 3.97
CA VAL A 164 -11.67 9.31 3.74
C VAL A 164 -10.70 9.40 4.92
N ILE A 165 -10.56 10.57 5.53
CA ILE A 165 -9.66 10.70 6.69
C ILE A 165 -10.23 9.91 7.88
N VAL A 166 -11.53 9.95 8.08
CA VAL A 166 -12.14 9.17 9.19
C VAL A 166 -11.97 7.68 8.93
N ILE A 167 -12.21 7.27 7.66
CA ILE A 167 -12.05 5.83 7.34
C ILE A 167 -10.60 5.41 7.62
N ALA A 168 -9.63 6.25 7.26
CA ALA A 168 -8.22 5.90 7.52
C ALA A 168 -7.95 5.78 9.03
N LEU A 169 -8.62 6.63 9.78
CA LEU A 169 -8.47 6.53 11.24
C LEU A 169 -9.04 5.19 11.76
N TYR A 170 -10.19 4.75 11.26
CA TYR A 170 -10.76 3.46 11.71
C TYR A 170 -9.86 2.29 11.31
N VAL A 171 -9.34 2.38 10.12
CA VAL A 171 -8.48 1.28 9.66
C VAL A 171 -7.19 1.26 10.51
N GLY A 172 -6.72 2.49 10.87
CA GLY A 172 -5.51 2.58 11.73
C GLY A 172 -5.72 1.90 13.09
N PHE A 173 -6.95 1.85 13.63
CA PHE A 173 -7.17 1.24 14.96
C PHE A 173 -7.01 -0.28 14.91
N TYR A 174 -7.45 -0.94 13.86
CA TYR A 174 -7.38 -2.42 13.95
C TYR A 174 -6.17 -2.95 13.18
N TYR A 175 -5.70 -2.25 12.17
CA TYR A 175 -4.58 -2.81 11.37
C TYR A 175 -3.30 -2.81 12.21
N ASN A 176 -3.15 -1.80 13.10
CA ASN A 176 -1.94 -1.80 13.96
C ASN A 176 -1.96 -2.95 14.97
N VAL A 177 -3.12 -3.42 15.25
CA VAL A 177 -3.22 -4.58 16.17
C VAL A 177 -2.67 -5.84 15.47
N ILE A 178 -2.95 -5.95 14.18
CA ILE A 178 -2.43 -7.13 13.46
C ILE A 178 -0.89 -7.06 13.42
N ILE A 179 -0.32 -5.91 13.24
CA ILE A 179 1.15 -5.80 13.25
C ILE A 179 1.68 -6.15 14.65
N ALA A 180 0.94 -5.76 15.67
CA ALA A 180 1.35 -6.12 17.05
C ALA A 180 1.33 -7.63 17.27
N TRP A 181 0.28 -8.33 16.67
CA TRP A 181 0.30 -9.80 16.79
C TRP A 181 1.55 -10.38 16.12
N SER A 182 1.89 -9.82 14.98
CA SER A 182 3.07 -10.34 14.26
C SER A 182 4.35 -10.11 15.07
N LEU A 183 4.44 -8.90 15.66
CA LEU A 183 5.61 -8.61 16.50
C LEU A 183 5.70 -9.58 17.68
N TYR A 184 4.53 -9.82 18.24
CA TYR A 184 4.51 -10.80 19.35
C TYR A 184 5.00 -12.17 18.87
N TYR A 185 4.55 -12.65 17.65
CA TYR A 185 5.00 -13.96 17.15
C TYR A 185 6.50 -13.92 16.81
N LEU A 186 6.91 -12.70 16.39
CA LEU A 186 8.35 -12.62 16.07
C LEU A 186 9.19 -12.80 17.34
N TYR A 187 8.78 -12.14 18.39
CA TYR A 187 9.51 -12.30 19.66
C TYR A 187 9.36 -13.72 20.21
N SER A 188 8.23 -14.33 20.08
CA SER A 188 8.00 -15.69 20.64
C SER A 188 8.74 -16.73 19.82
N SER A 189 9.20 -16.36 18.63
CA SER A 189 9.88 -17.36 17.77
C SER A 189 11.39 -17.39 18.09
N MET A 190 11.85 -16.57 19.06
CA MET A 190 13.30 -16.55 19.38
C MET A 190 13.58 -17.57 20.48
N THR A 191 13.04 -18.68 20.31
CA THR A 191 13.31 -19.83 21.20
C THR A 191 13.68 -21.04 20.34
N ALA A 192 14.53 -21.97 20.99
CA ALA A 192 14.97 -23.16 20.22
C ALA A 192 13.78 -24.01 19.78
N GLU A 193 12.87 -24.18 20.64
CA GLU A 193 11.64 -24.92 20.27
C GLU A 193 10.45 -23.94 20.25
N LEU A 194 9.78 -24.00 19.10
CA LEU A 194 8.63 -23.07 18.95
C LEU A 194 7.46 -23.48 19.84
N PRO A 195 6.74 -22.40 20.39
CA PRO A 195 5.69 -22.64 21.40
C PRO A 195 4.44 -23.27 20.79
N TRP A 196 4.29 -23.15 19.43
CA TRP A 196 3.02 -23.65 18.86
C TRP A 196 3.26 -25.00 18.18
N LEU A 197 4.33 -25.75 18.67
CA LEU A 197 4.63 -27.04 18.01
C LEU A 197 3.99 -28.19 18.78
N LYS A 198 3.79 -27.99 20.17
CA LYS A 198 3.27 -29.13 20.96
C LYS A 198 2.07 -28.67 21.80
N CYS A 199 1.30 -29.68 22.27
CA CYS A 199 0.06 -29.40 23.04
C CYS A 199 0.36 -29.45 24.55
N ASP A 200 1.69 -29.50 24.95
CA ASP A 200 2.01 -29.61 26.37
C ASP A 200 2.33 -28.22 26.95
N ASN A 201 1.43 -27.33 26.71
CA ASN A 201 1.66 -25.97 27.25
C ASN A 201 0.50 -25.57 28.17
N LYS A 202 0.75 -24.49 28.95
CA LYS A 202 -0.25 -24.05 29.96
C LYS A 202 -1.52 -23.55 29.29
N TRP A 203 -1.45 -23.17 28.09
CA TRP A 203 -2.66 -22.57 27.45
C TRP A 203 -3.44 -23.63 26.68
N ASN A 204 -2.90 -24.83 26.59
CA ASN A 204 -3.58 -25.85 25.79
C ASN A 204 -4.72 -26.51 26.58
N SER A 205 -5.85 -26.77 25.87
CA SER A 205 -6.96 -27.52 26.49
C SER A 205 -6.70 -29.02 26.40
N GLU A 206 -7.58 -29.78 27.09
CA GLU A 206 -7.39 -31.25 27.11
C GLU A 206 -7.67 -31.87 25.74
N ASN A 207 -8.28 -31.11 24.94
CA ASN A 207 -8.66 -31.64 23.61
C ASN A 207 -7.62 -31.29 22.55
N CYS A 208 -6.47 -30.80 22.97
CA CYS A 208 -5.43 -30.43 21.98
C CYS A 208 -4.82 -31.70 21.38
N THR A 209 -4.80 -31.69 20.07
CA THR A 209 -4.30 -32.92 19.41
C THR A 209 -3.08 -32.56 18.55
N ASN A 210 -2.00 -33.46 18.86
CA ASN A 210 -0.80 -33.27 18.01
C ASN A 210 -1.01 -33.92 16.63
N PRO A 211 -0.75 -33.10 15.64
CA PRO A 211 -0.97 -33.58 14.27
C PRO A 211 -0.15 -34.85 13.98
N ASN A 212 0.90 -35.17 14.71
CA ASN A 212 1.74 -36.37 14.48
C ASN A 212 1.14 -37.60 15.14
N ASN A 213 0.18 -37.50 16.03
CA ASN A 213 -0.43 -38.63 16.77
C ASN A 213 -1.82 -38.95 16.25
N ILE A 214 -2.19 -38.37 15.02
CA ILE A 214 -3.55 -38.68 14.54
C ILE A 214 -3.48 -39.96 13.69
N ASN A 215 -3.34 -41.19 14.35
CA ASN A 215 -3.53 -42.51 13.70
C ASN A 215 -4.98 -42.74 13.30
N GLY A 216 -5.35 -42.32 12.07
CA GLY A 216 -6.46 -42.79 11.21
C GLY A 216 -7.52 -43.58 11.97
N THR A 217 -7.49 -43.80 13.42
CA THR A 217 -8.50 -44.67 14.06
C THR A 217 -9.48 -43.85 14.89
N VAL A 218 -9.56 -42.47 14.69
CA VAL A 218 -10.64 -41.78 15.42
C VAL A 218 -11.53 -41.07 14.40
N ILE A 219 -11.72 -41.70 13.14
CA ILE A 219 -12.59 -41.09 12.10
C ILE A 219 -14.05 -41.40 12.47
N GLY A 220 -14.56 -40.86 13.72
CA GLY A 220 -16.02 -40.81 13.96
C GLY A 220 -16.62 -39.49 13.44
N ASP A 221 -17.25 -39.55 12.26
CA ASP A 221 -18.47 -39.18 11.52
C ASP A 221 -19.19 -37.99 12.18
N ASN A 222 -18.36 -36.83 12.62
CA ASN A 222 -19.10 -35.53 12.59
C ASN A 222 -18.19 -34.41 13.08
N THR A 223 -17.18 -33.96 12.26
CA THR A 223 -16.95 -32.57 11.82
C THR A 223 -15.47 -32.37 11.50
N SER A 224 -14.88 -32.93 10.54
CA SER A 224 -13.59 -32.70 9.88
C SER A 224 -13.07 -31.27 10.12
N TYR A 225 -13.95 -30.26 10.57
CA TYR A 225 -13.56 -28.87 10.86
C TYR A 225 -13.27 -28.68 12.35
N ALA A 226 -13.81 -29.47 13.30
CA ALA A 226 -13.60 -29.38 14.76
C ALA A 226 -12.22 -29.94 15.14
N LYS A 227 -11.57 -30.65 14.23
CA LYS A 227 -10.29 -31.32 14.55
C LYS A 227 -9.11 -30.39 14.23
N TYR A 228 -9.36 -29.34 13.36
CA TYR A 228 -8.26 -28.41 13.05
C TYR A 228 -8.33 -27.16 13.95
N LYS A 229 -9.48 -27.09 14.70
CA LYS A 229 -9.60 -26.04 15.73
C LYS A 229 -8.78 -26.40 16.98
N PHE A 230 -8.30 -27.66 17.06
CA PHE A 230 -7.66 -27.99 18.34
C PHE A 230 -6.18 -28.34 18.11
N THR A 231 -5.60 -27.80 16.96
CA THR A 231 -4.15 -28.00 16.77
C THR A 231 -3.36 -27.06 17.71
N PRO A 232 -2.15 -27.59 18.07
CA PRO A 232 -1.35 -26.77 19.00
C PRO A 232 -1.17 -25.34 18.47
N ALA A 233 -1.03 -25.17 17.13
CA ALA A 233 -0.86 -23.81 16.58
C ALA A 233 -2.14 -22.99 16.71
N ALA A 234 -3.29 -23.58 16.42
CA ALA A 234 -4.58 -22.86 16.56
C ALA A 234 -4.84 -22.48 18.02
N GLU A 235 -4.48 -23.43 18.93
CA GLU A 235 -4.75 -23.12 20.36
C GLU A 235 -3.76 -22.06 20.86
N TYR A 236 -2.59 -22.16 20.31
CA TYR A 236 -1.64 -21.09 20.73
C TYR A 236 -2.18 -19.72 20.32
N TYR A 237 -2.66 -19.58 19.11
CA TYR A 237 -3.19 -18.28 18.66
C TYR A 237 -4.44 -17.89 19.45
N GLU A 238 -5.38 -18.77 19.70
CA GLU A 238 -6.69 -18.39 20.31
C GLU A 238 -6.57 -18.31 21.83
N ARG A 239 -5.91 -19.23 22.37
CA ARG A 239 -5.89 -19.25 23.85
C ARG A 239 -4.58 -18.68 24.38
N GLY A 240 -3.54 -18.89 23.68
CA GLY A 240 -2.23 -18.40 24.16
C GLY A 240 -2.06 -16.90 23.89
N VAL A 241 -2.25 -16.50 22.59
CA VAL A 241 -1.92 -15.11 22.23
C VAL A 241 -3.14 -14.21 22.47
N LEU A 242 -4.39 -14.71 22.05
CA LEU A 242 -5.54 -13.77 22.04
C LEU A 242 -6.38 -13.95 23.31
N HIS A 243 -6.21 -15.01 24.00
CA HIS A 243 -7.06 -15.34 25.17
C HIS A 243 -8.54 -15.15 24.86
N LEU A 244 -8.86 -15.63 23.68
CA LEU A 244 -10.25 -15.46 23.24
C LEU A 244 -11.21 -16.29 24.11
N HIS A 245 -10.73 -17.34 24.71
CA HIS A 245 -11.58 -18.21 25.55
C HIS A 245 -12.02 -17.50 26.83
N GLU A 246 -11.45 -16.44 27.18
CA GLU A 246 -11.85 -15.70 28.40
C GLU A 246 -12.98 -14.71 28.10
N SER A 247 -13.21 -14.48 26.85
CA SER A 247 -14.29 -13.52 26.52
C SER A 247 -15.54 -14.25 26.03
N LYS A 248 -16.79 -13.79 26.48
CA LYS A 248 -18.06 -14.45 26.06
C LYS A 248 -18.66 -13.71 24.86
N GLY A 249 -17.78 -12.85 24.26
CA GLY A 249 -18.29 -12.12 23.08
C GLY A 249 -17.89 -10.63 23.13
N ILE A 250 -18.45 -9.87 22.23
CA ILE A 250 -18.02 -8.47 22.08
C ILE A 250 -18.51 -7.65 23.28
N HIS A 251 -19.56 -8.27 23.92
CA HIS A 251 -20.10 -7.48 25.05
C HIS A 251 -19.20 -7.63 26.29
N ASP A 252 -18.32 -8.62 26.19
CA ASP A 252 -17.43 -8.86 27.35
C ASP A 252 -16.00 -9.09 26.85
N LEU A 253 -15.26 -8.00 26.70
CA LEU A 253 -13.93 -8.11 26.06
C LEU A 253 -12.85 -8.33 27.12
N GLY A 254 -13.25 -8.18 28.37
CA GLY A 254 -12.23 -8.39 29.42
C GLY A 254 -11.14 -7.31 29.36
N LEU A 255 -10.07 -7.53 30.18
CA LEU A 255 -8.96 -6.55 30.22
C LEU A 255 -7.97 -6.84 29.09
N PRO A 256 -7.40 -5.59 28.66
CA PRO A 256 -6.43 -5.77 27.57
C PRO A 256 -5.18 -6.53 28.05
N ARG A 257 -4.77 -7.41 27.20
CA ARG A 257 -3.55 -8.17 27.55
C ARG A 257 -2.31 -7.26 27.48
N TRP A 258 -1.56 -7.33 28.53
CA TRP A 258 -0.52 -6.30 28.65
C TRP A 258 0.63 -6.58 27.66
N GLU A 259 0.84 -7.93 27.32
CA GLU A 259 1.93 -8.23 26.34
C GLU A 259 1.59 -7.67 24.96
N LEU A 260 0.34 -7.81 24.55
CA LEU A 260 -0.05 -7.28 23.22
C LEU A 260 -0.15 -5.76 23.24
N THR A 261 -0.57 -5.25 24.45
CA THR A 261 -0.62 -3.78 24.55
C THR A 261 0.80 -3.20 24.43
N LEU A 262 1.75 -3.90 25.05
CA LEU A 262 3.15 -3.41 24.93
C LEU A 262 3.62 -3.49 23.47
N CYS A 263 3.32 -4.57 22.78
CA CYS A 263 3.68 -4.68 21.36
C CYS A 263 3.03 -3.55 20.53
N LEU A 264 1.79 -3.26 20.91
CA LEU A 264 1.11 -2.18 20.17
C LEU A 264 1.81 -0.84 20.44
N VAL A 265 2.20 -0.60 21.69
CA VAL A 265 2.89 0.67 22.00
C VAL A 265 4.21 0.74 21.22
N VAL A 266 4.89 -0.36 21.12
CA VAL A 266 6.14 -0.37 20.34
C VAL A 266 5.84 -0.04 18.87
N VAL A 267 4.81 -0.64 18.31
CA VAL A 267 4.45 -0.37 16.91
C VAL A 267 4.13 1.12 16.73
N VAL A 268 3.38 1.68 17.61
CA VAL A 268 3.01 3.10 17.46
C VAL A 268 4.27 3.97 17.59
N PHE A 269 5.14 3.53 18.51
CA PHE A 269 6.38 4.31 18.67
C PHE A 269 7.21 4.26 17.37
N ILE A 270 7.33 3.08 16.79
CA ILE A 270 8.06 2.96 15.50
C ILE A 270 7.37 3.81 14.42
N LEU A 271 6.05 3.78 14.39
CA LEU A 271 5.34 4.57 13.37
C LEU A 271 5.53 6.08 13.61
N TYR A 272 5.44 6.45 14.88
CA TYR A 272 5.59 7.89 15.19
C TYR A 272 6.95 8.39 14.70
N PHE A 273 8.04 7.58 14.99
CA PHE A 273 9.38 8.06 14.60
C PHE A 273 9.57 7.95 13.09
N SER A 274 8.79 7.03 12.47
CA SER A 274 8.92 6.92 11.00
C SER A 274 8.22 8.07 10.28
N LEU A 275 7.22 8.72 11.01
CA LEU A 275 6.44 9.75 10.28
C LEU A 275 6.77 11.13 10.84
N TRP A 276 7.47 11.25 11.98
CA TRP A 276 7.61 12.51 12.76
C TRP A 276 8.27 13.59 11.89
N LYS A 277 9.08 13.32 10.91
CA LYS A 277 9.78 14.40 10.19
C LYS A 277 9.23 14.56 8.77
N GLY A 278 8.15 13.66 8.50
CA GLY A 278 7.41 13.86 7.24
C GLY A 278 8.22 13.30 6.06
N VAL A 279 7.92 13.85 4.78
CA VAL A 279 8.45 13.30 3.51
C VAL A 279 9.73 14.06 3.15
N LYS A 280 10.19 14.89 4.06
CA LYS A 280 11.39 15.69 3.75
C LYS A 280 12.63 14.79 3.66
N SER A 281 13.44 14.94 2.52
CA SER A 281 14.72 14.31 2.17
C SER A 281 15.88 15.17 2.64
N SER A 282 15.68 16.26 3.62
CA SER A 282 16.95 17.00 3.82
C SER A 282 17.17 17.23 5.32
N GLY A 283 18.38 16.53 5.92
CA GLY A 283 18.98 16.77 7.26
C GLY A 283 19.53 15.46 7.83
N GLU A 284 20.46 15.43 8.86
CA GLU A 284 21.29 14.42 9.57
C GLU A 284 20.42 13.46 10.38
N GLY A 285 18.95 13.52 10.40
CA GLY A 285 18.02 12.60 11.11
C GLY A 285 17.04 11.94 10.13
N TRP A 286 17.23 12.01 8.79
CA TRP A 286 16.38 11.57 7.67
C TRP A 286 16.78 10.17 7.22
N PHE A 287 17.92 9.78 7.64
CA PHE A 287 18.35 8.44 7.20
C PHE A 287 17.52 7.34 7.88
N LEU A 288 17.03 7.67 9.10
CA LEU A 288 16.31 6.58 9.81
C LEU A 288 14.89 6.43 9.26
N SER A 289 14.19 7.49 8.87
CA SER A 289 12.81 7.40 8.33
C SER A 289 12.81 6.82 6.90
N LYS A 290 13.92 7.13 6.11
CA LYS A 290 13.99 6.57 4.74
C LYS A 290 14.39 5.09 4.78
N LEU A 291 15.23 4.87 5.75
CA LEU A 291 15.61 3.45 5.88
C LEU A 291 14.40 2.57 6.22
N VAL A 292 13.54 3.17 6.96
CA VAL A 292 12.39 2.35 7.39
C VAL A 292 11.51 2.02 6.17
N VAL A 293 11.30 2.99 5.27
CA VAL A 293 10.44 2.73 4.09
C VAL A 293 11.15 1.76 3.14
N TYR A 294 12.44 1.95 3.02
CA TYR A 294 13.16 1.05 2.09
C TYR A 294 13.18 -0.38 2.61
N ILE A 295 13.36 -0.44 3.89
CA ILE A 295 13.38 -1.81 4.46
C ILE A 295 11.97 -2.41 4.44
N THR A 296 10.98 -1.55 4.81
CA THR A 296 9.60 -2.11 4.93
C THR A 296 9.04 -2.43 3.54
N ALA A 297 9.50 -1.77 2.50
CA ALA A 297 8.92 -2.04 1.17
C ALA A 297 9.71 -3.16 0.47
N THR A 298 10.99 -3.40 0.84
CA THR A 298 11.80 -4.36 0.06
C THR A 298 11.87 -5.69 0.81
N MET A 299 11.83 -5.74 2.13
CA MET A 299 12.00 -6.96 2.93
C MET A 299 10.91 -8.00 2.60
N PRO A 300 9.73 -7.61 2.43
CA PRO A 300 8.72 -8.63 2.11
C PRO A 300 9.08 -9.40 0.83
N TYR A 301 9.68 -8.76 -0.11
CA TYR A 301 10.05 -9.50 -1.35
C TYR A 301 11.18 -10.50 -1.08
N VAL A 302 12.12 -10.10 -0.23
CA VAL A 302 13.19 -11.06 0.14
C VAL A 302 12.57 -12.26 0.88
N VAL A 303 11.72 -12.01 1.82
CA VAL A 303 11.11 -13.10 2.59
C VAL A 303 10.22 -13.96 1.67
N LEU A 304 9.51 -13.32 0.81
CA LEU A 304 8.65 -14.11 -0.10
C LEU A 304 9.52 -14.99 -1.02
N PHE A 305 10.56 -14.43 -1.43
CA PHE A 305 11.44 -15.21 -2.31
C PHE A 305 12.01 -16.43 -1.55
N VAL A 306 12.52 -16.25 -0.34
CA VAL A 306 13.03 -17.38 0.47
C VAL A 306 11.91 -18.39 0.73
N LEU A 307 10.73 -17.91 1.05
CA LEU A 307 9.61 -18.85 1.31
C LEU A 307 9.22 -19.59 0.02
N LEU A 308 9.32 -18.90 -1.00
CA LEU A 308 8.96 -19.57 -2.27
C LEU A 308 9.96 -20.70 -2.57
N ILE A 309 11.25 -20.40 -2.46
CA ILE A 309 12.24 -21.46 -2.75
C ILE A 309 12.07 -22.61 -1.74
N ARG A 310 11.96 -22.23 -0.50
CA ARG A 310 11.75 -23.29 0.50
C ARG A 310 10.44 -24.06 0.24
N GLY A 311 9.37 -23.36 -0.10
CA GLY A 311 8.05 -24.00 -0.32
C GLY A 311 8.09 -24.99 -1.48
N ILE A 312 8.75 -24.62 -2.55
CA ILE A 312 8.66 -25.49 -3.75
C ILE A 312 9.59 -26.69 -3.55
N THR A 313 10.58 -26.67 -2.59
CA THR A 313 11.50 -27.82 -2.37
C THR A 313 10.84 -28.84 -1.44
N LEU A 314 9.67 -28.50 -0.83
CA LEU A 314 9.03 -29.44 0.12
C LEU A 314 8.21 -30.49 -0.65
N PRO A 315 8.14 -31.66 0.00
CA PRO A 315 7.38 -32.74 -0.65
C PRO A 315 5.87 -32.43 -0.67
N GLY A 316 5.24 -32.60 -1.82
CA GLY A 316 3.77 -32.38 -1.91
C GLY A 316 3.44 -30.94 -2.32
N ALA A 317 4.47 -30.15 -2.58
CA ALA A 317 4.27 -28.74 -2.96
C ALA A 317 3.55 -28.65 -4.31
N LEU A 318 3.81 -29.63 -5.13
CA LEU A 318 3.21 -29.58 -6.47
C LEU A 318 1.67 -29.71 -6.38
N ASP A 319 1.23 -30.50 -5.43
CA ASP A 319 -0.24 -30.63 -5.28
C ASP A 319 -0.88 -29.27 -4.91
N GLY A 320 -0.23 -28.54 -4.05
CA GLY A 320 -0.74 -27.18 -3.69
C GLY A 320 -0.78 -26.24 -4.90
N ILE A 321 0.28 -26.30 -5.66
CA ILE A 321 0.36 -25.37 -6.83
C ILE A 321 -0.68 -25.78 -7.88
N LYS A 322 -0.83 -27.08 -8.02
CA LYS A 322 -1.89 -27.53 -8.95
C LYS A 322 -3.28 -27.06 -8.48
N ALA A 323 -3.44 -27.12 -7.23
CA ALA A 323 -4.74 -26.62 -6.72
C ALA A 323 -4.87 -25.11 -6.91
N TYR A 324 -3.82 -24.42 -6.74
CA TYR A 324 -3.86 -22.94 -6.88
C TYR A 324 -4.14 -22.56 -8.33
N LEU A 325 -3.61 -23.34 -9.35
CA LEU A 325 -3.74 -22.86 -10.74
C LEU A 325 -4.69 -23.80 -11.51
N HIS A 326 -5.44 -24.55 -10.69
CA HIS A 326 -6.43 -25.38 -11.41
C HIS A 326 -7.45 -24.49 -12.14
N ILE A 327 -7.68 -24.86 -13.44
CA ILE A 327 -8.51 -23.95 -14.25
C ILE A 327 -9.93 -24.55 -14.35
N ASP A 328 -10.88 -23.84 -13.73
CA ASP A 328 -12.30 -24.25 -13.82
C ASP A 328 -13.14 -23.08 -14.38
N PHE A 329 -13.46 -23.17 -15.66
CA PHE A 329 -14.16 -22.06 -16.32
C PHE A 329 -15.63 -22.03 -15.93
N ALA A 330 -16.08 -23.11 -15.49
CA ALA A 330 -17.51 -23.14 -15.08
C ALA A 330 -17.78 -22.18 -13.91
N ARG A 331 -16.71 -21.93 -13.14
CA ARG A 331 -16.89 -21.04 -11.97
C ARG A 331 -17.05 -19.58 -12.39
N LEU A 332 -16.65 -19.29 -13.62
CA LEU A 332 -16.78 -17.90 -14.10
C LEU A 332 -18.25 -17.55 -14.38
N ASN A 333 -19.07 -18.58 -14.46
CA ASN A 333 -20.51 -18.27 -14.66
C ASN A 333 -21.17 -17.77 -13.37
N ASN A 334 -20.42 -17.84 -12.38
CA ASN A 334 -20.97 -17.34 -11.10
C ASN A 334 -20.61 -15.85 -10.92
N LEU A 335 -21.63 -15.04 -10.62
CA LEU A 335 -21.42 -13.58 -10.50
C LEU A 335 -20.54 -13.26 -9.28
N GLN A 336 -20.60 -14.03 -8.31
CA GLN A 336 -19.80 -13.78 -7.10
C GLN A 336 -18.29 -13.75 -7.41
N VAL A 337 -17.87 -14.53 -8.46
CA VAL A 337 -16.44 -14.55 -8.82
C VAL A 337 -16.02 -13.17 -9.35
N TRP A 338 -16.87 -12.55 -10.03
CA TRP A 338 -16.54 -11.22 -10.60
C TRP A 338 -16.57 -10.15 -9.51
N ILE A 339 -17.55 -10.29 -8.58
CA ILE A 339 -17.60 -9.31 -7.48
C ILE A 339 -16.35 -9.45 -6.61
N ASP A 340 -15.96 -10.69 -6.43
CA ASP A 340 -14.75 -10.89 -5.58
C ASP A 340 -13.50 -10.33 -6.28
N ALA A 341 -13.46 -10.51 -7.61
CA ALA A 341 -12.28 -9.97 -8.34
C ALA A 341 -12.26 -8.45 -8.29
N ALA A 342 -13.45 -7.84 -8.50
CA ALA A 342 -13.50 -6.37 -8.47
C ALA A 342 -13.14 -5.84 -7.08
N THR A 343 -13.66 -6.49 -6.07
CA THR A 343 -13.40 -6.01 -4.70
C THR A 343 -11.92 -6.20 -4.33
N GLN A 344 -11.39 -7.33 -4.78
CA GLN A 344 -9.97 -7.57 -4.45
C GLN A 344 -9.05 -6.51 -5.10
N ILE A 345 -9.31 -6.18 -6.38
CA ILE A 345 -8.44 -5.20 -7.06
C ILE A 345 -8.62 -3.81 -6.44
N PHE A 346 -9.85 -3.48 -6.08
CA PHE A 346 -10.11 -2.15 -5.51
C PHE A 346 -9.39 -1.99 -4.17
N TYR A 347 -9.50 -3.00 -3.30
CA TYR A 347 -8.90 -2.86 -1.96
C TYR A 347 -7.39 -3.11 -2.02
N SER A 348 -6.95 -3.89 -3.02
CA SER A 348 -5.50 -4.19 -3.09
C SER A 348 -4.73 -2.96 -3.55
N LEU A 349 -5.26 -2.19 -4.52
CA LEU A 349 -4.53 -1.00 -5.02
C LEU A 349 -4.68 0.18 -4.06
N GLY A 350 -5.78 0.07 -3.17
CA GLY A 350 -5.98 1.13 -2.15
C GLY A 350 -6.49 2.43 -2.77
N ALA A 351 -7.23 2.22 -3.94
CA ALA A 351 -7.79 3.44 -4.57
C ALA A 351 -8.96 3.98 -3.74
N GLY A 352 -8.92 5.36 -3.47
CA GLY A 352 -10.13 5.95 -2.83
C GLY A 352 -9.87 6.23 -1.33
N PHE A 353 -8.58 5.96 -0.84
CA PHE A 353 -8.30 6.15 0.60
C PHE A 353 -7.58 7.48 0.82
N GLY A 354 -7.30 8.19 -0.35
CA GLY A 354 -6.74 9.56 -0.22
C GLY A 354 -5.22 9.51 0.03
N VAL A 355 -4.65 8.30 0.26
CA VAL A 355 -3.21 8.21 0.53
C VAL A 355 -2.43 8.47 -0.76
N LEU A 356 -2.95 7.93 -1.90
CA LEU A 356 -2.23 8.17 -3.18
C LEU A 356 -2.23 9.65 -3.55
N ILE A 357 -3.35 10.32 -3.19
CA ILE A 357 -3.41 11.77 -3.46
C ILE A 357 -2.36 12.50 -2.61
N ALA A 358 -2.30 12.06 -1.35
CA ALA A 358 -1.36 12.73 -0.45
C ALA A 358 0.09 12.46 -0.88
N PHE A 359 0.39 11.19 -1.26
CA PHE A 359 1.76 10.88 -1.69
C PHE A 359 2.12 11.63 -2.97
N ALA A 360 1.17 11.71 -3.90
CA ALA A 360 1.47 12.31 -5.22
C ALA A 360 1.56 13.84 -5.11
N SER A 361 0.99 14.43 -4.03
CA SER A 361 0.99 15.90 -3.91
C SER A 361 2.39 16.43 -3.65
N TYR A 362 3.29 15.49 -3.26
CA TYR A 362 4.67 15.96 -3.00
C TYR A 362 5.54 15.74 -4.24
N ASN A 363 4.97 15.21 -5.34
CA ASN A 363 5.76 14.99 -6.56
C ASN A 363 5.94 16.29 -7.35
N LYS A 364 7.02 16.23 -8.13
CA LYS A 364 7.19 17.39 -9.05
C LYS A 364 6.10 17.39 -10.12
N PHE A 365 5.79 18.63 -10.60
CA PHE A 365 4.66 18.75 -11.56
C PHE A 365 5.01 18.06 -12.88
N ASP A 366 6.21 17.99 -13.29
CA ASP A 366 6.56 17.43 -14.62
C ASP A 366 6.88 15.93 -14.52
N ASN A 367 6.72 15.38 -13.27
CA ASN A 367 6.92 13.92 -13.14
C ASN A 367 5.83 13.12 -13.87
N ASN A 368 6.30 12.07 -14.53
CA ASN A 368 5.34 11.23 -15.29
C ASN A 368 4.59 10.27 -14.35
N CYS A 369 3.40 10.69 -13.96
CA CYS A 369 2.66 9.89 -12.95
C CYS A 369 1.92 8.75 -13.65
N TYR A 370 1.80 8.81 -14.98
CA TYR A 370 1.19 7.70 -15.73
C TYR A 370 2.05 6.43 -15.67
N ARG A 371 3.35 6.60 -15.90
CA ARG A 371 4.24 5.44 -15.83
C ARG A 371 4.32 4.89 -14.40
N ASP A 372 4.27 5.83 -13.45
CA ASP A 372 4.32 5.38 -12.05
C ASP A 372 3.08 4.53 -11.70
N ALA A 373 2.00 4.95 -12.24
CA ALA A 373 0.75 4.21 -11.92
C ALA A 373 0.78 2.81 -12.55
N ILE A 374 1.23 2.69 -13.79
CA ILE A 374 1.25 1.36 -14.45
C ILE A 374 2.27 0.46 -13.75
N LEU A 375 3.38 1.02 -13.46
CA LEU A 375 4.43 0.23 -12.79
C LEU A 375 3.97 -0.25 -11.41
N THR A 376 3.47 0.64 -10.62
CA THR A 376 3.08 0.25 -9.25
C THR A 376 1.92 -0.75 -9.27
N SER A 377 0.93 -0.55 -10.11
CA SER A 377 -0.21 -1.50 -10.15
C SER A 377 0.25 -2.88 -10.64
N THR A 378 1.16 -2.88 -11.59
CA THR A 378 1.65 -4.19 -12.09
C THR A 378 2.46 -4.91 -11.01
N VAL A 379 3.33 -4.14 -10.32
CA VAL A 379 4.12 -4.77 -9.23
C VAL A 379 3.18 -5.32 -8.15
N ASN A 380 2.18 -4.56 -7.81
CA ASN A 380 1.20 -5.05 -6.82
C ASN A 380 0.56 -6.38 -7.26
N CYS A 381 0.18 -6.51 -8.51
CA CYS A 381 -0.50 -7.73 -8.97
C CYS A 381 0.49 -8.89 -9.08
N ILE A 382 1.67 -8.53 -9.57
CA ILE A 382 2.67 -9.61 -9.71
C ILE A 382 3.04 -10.13 -8.31
N THR A 383 3.17 -9.21 -7.42
CA THR A 383 3.47 -9.64 -6.04
C THR A 383 2.37 -10.57 -5.49
N SER A 384 1.13 -10.25 -5.73
CA SER A 384 0.02 -11.12 -5.26
C SER A 384 0.09 -12.49 -5.93
N PHE A 385 0.37 -12.45 -7.19
CA PHE A 385 0.42 -13.72 -7.93
C PHE A 385 1.57 -14.59 -7.40
N VAL A 386 2.78 -13.99 -7.23
CA VAL A 386 3.94 -14.76 -6.74
C VAL A 386 3.69 -15.21 -5.29
N SER A 387 3.10 -14.39 -4.48
CA SER A 387 2.79 -14.80 -3.10
C SER A 387 1.88 -16.04 -3.07
N GLY A 388 1.02 -16.17 -4.12
CA GLY A 388 0.17 -17.39 -4.22
C GLY A 388 1.01 -18.67 -4.31
N PHE A 389 2.07 -18.58 -5.11
CA PHE A 389 2.95 -19.77 -5.20
C PHE A 389 3.61 -20.07 -3.85
N ALA A 390 4.08 -19.00 -3.20
CA ALA A 390 4.74 -19.24 -1.88
C ALA A 390 3.77 -19.83 -0.87
N ILE A 391 2.52 -19.45 -0.82
CA ILE A 391 1.56 -19.90 0.22
C ILE A 391 1.06 -21.30 -0.15
N PHE A 392 0.72 -21.53 -1.42
CA PHE A 392 0.04 -22.80 -1.75
C PHE A 392 1.08 -23.92 -1.87
N SER A 393 2.39 -23.52 -2.07
CA SER A 393 3.42 -24.59 -2.00
C SER A 393 3.53 -25.14 -0.57
N VAL A 394 3.47 -24.27 0.43
CA VAL A 394 3.56 -24.74 1.84
C VAL A 394 2.24 -25.43 2.23
N LEU A 395 1.13 -24.88 1.72
CA LEU A 395 -0.16 -25.55 2.06
C LEU A 395 -0.21 -26.95 1.45
N GLY A 396 0.34 -27.09 0.28
CA GLY A 396 0.40 -28.44 -0.32
C GLY A 396 1.20 -29.42 0.56
N TYR A 397 2.31 -28.95 0.99
CA TYR A 397 3.10 -29.79 1.91
C TYR A 397 2.30 -30.14 3.16
N MET A 398 1.62 -29.15 3.71
CA MET A 398 0.80 -29.41 4.92
C MET A 398 -0.31 -30.42 4.62
N ALA A 399 -0.88 -30.30 3.50
CA ALA A 399 -1.97 -31.25 3.14
C ALA A 399 -1.41 -32.67 2.99
N GLN A 400 -0.25 -32.75 2.46
CA GLN A 400 0.33 -34.10 2.29
C GLN A 400 0.78 -34.67 3.65
N LYS A 401 1.36 -33.94 4.41
CA LYS A 401 1.81 -34.42 5.74
C LYS A 401 0.63 -34.83 6.62
N HIS A 402 -0.46 -34.12 6.51
CA HIS A 402 -1.60 -34.42 7.40
C HIS A 402 -2.63 -35.28 6.67
N GLN A 403 -2.30 -35.71 5.50
CA GLN A 403 -3.18 -36.58 4.67
C GLN A 403 -4.61 -36.05 4.63
N VAL A 404 -4.68 -34.73 4.39
CA VAL A 404 -6.01 -34.11 4.25
C VAL A 404 -6.03 -33.34 2.92
N ASP A 405 -7.30 -33.11 2.53
CA ASP A 405 -7.45 -32.36 1.27
C ASP A 405 -7.05 -30.88 1.46
N ILE A 406 -6.60 -30.27 0.39
CA ILE A 406 -6.08 -28.89 0.43
C ILE A 406 -7.21 -27.92 0.83
N ASP A 407 -8.44 -28.29 0.56
CA ASP A 407 -9.59 -27.41 0.89
C ASP A 407 -9.74 -27.24 2.40
N LYS A 408 -9.24 -28.25 3.10
CA LYS A 408 -9.42 -28.19 4.57
C LYS A 408 -8.29 -27.39 5.23
N VAL A 409 -7.23 -27.12 4.54
CA VAL A 409 -6.11 -26.36 5.15
C VAL A 409 -6.04 -24.95 4.55
N ALA A 410 -6.74 -24.73 3.42
CA ALA A 410 -6.67 -23.41 2.75
C ALA A 410 -7.85 -22.54 3.20
N THR A 411 -7.65 -21.84 4.37
CA THR A 411 -8.76 -21.00 4.90
C THR A 411 -8.36 -19.53 4.78
N ASP A 412 -9.45 -18.62 4.69
CA ASP A 412 -9.32 -17.15 4.52
C ASP A 412 -8.90 -16.51 5.86
N GLY A 413 -7.62 -15.97 5.94
CA GLY A 413 -7.09 -14.94 6.89
C GLY A 413 -7.89 -14.90 8.18
N GLU A 414 -8.73 -15.94 8.48
CA GLU A 414 -9.31 -16.10 9.83
C GLU A 414 -9.11 -17.55 10.28
N LEU A 415 -7.84 -17.86 10.59
CA LEU A 415 -7.86 -19.09 11.42
C LEU A 415 -8.09 -18.71 12.89
#